data_AF-A0A059APS3-F1
#
_entry.id   AF-A0A059APS3-F1
#
_cell.length_a   1.000
_cell.length_b   1.000
_cell.length_c   1.000
_cell.angle_alpha   90.00
_cell.angle_beta   90.00
_cell.angle_gamma   90.00
#
_symmetry.space_group_name_H-M   'P 1'
#
loop_
_entity.id
_entity.type
_entity.pdbx_description
1 polymer ?
#
loop_
_entity_poly.entity_id
_entity_poly.type
_entity_poly.pdbx_seq_one_letter_code
_entity_poly.pdbx_strand_id
1 'polypeptide(L)'
;MDLATPSPAAEADDEWELCNDDGFIYKRKKRRLDPSAAAAAPAPPPPPPPDPLAEERHRRERRRKALLKIKGRYREELARWEHLSSTCRAMQEKARELQLEREREKERAAAAASSSGSADEELDRQRSEFGSTIDKLLLQAEAQEALINDVSILCDVAESLAI
;
A
#
# COMPACT_ATOMS: atom_id res chain seq x y z
N MET A 1 -2.79 38.24 -66.98
CA MET A 1 -2.72 38.18 -65.52
C MET A 1 -4.12 37.91 -65.04
N ASP A 2 -4.51 36.64 -64.90
CA ASP A 2 -5.70 36.25 -64.17
C ASP A 2 -5.34 35.01 -63.36
N LEU A 3 -5.31 35.20 -62.05
CA LEU A 3 -4.92 34.22 -61.06
C LEU A 3 -6.06 33.20 -60.92
N ALA A 4 -5.76 31.94 -61.22
CA ALA A 4 -6.54 30.82 -60.75
C ALA A 4 -6.40 30.72 -59.22
N THR A 5 -7.45 31.05 -58.48
CA THR A 5 -7.56 30.74 -57.05
C THR A 5 -8.49 29.54 -56.90
N PRO A 6 -7.98 28.34 -56.59
CA PRO A 6 -8.84 27.21 -56.25
C PRO A 6 -9.44 27.40 -54.86
N SER A 7 -10.76 27.23 -54.79
CA SER A 7 -11.59 26.65 -53.72
C SER A 7 -11.02 26.59 -52.28
N PRO A 8 -11.71 27.12 -51.25
CA PRO A 8 -11.46 26.75 -49.87
C PRO A 8 -12.08 25.37 -49.62
N ALA A 9 -11.38 24.31 -50.05
CA ALA A 9 -11.64 22.98 -49.53
C ALA A 9 -11.04 22.86 -48.13
N ALA A 10 -11.85 22.38 -47.19
CA ALA A 10 -11.43 21.64 -46.00
C ALA A 10 -10.60 22.39 -44.95
N GLU A 11 -11.24 23.30 -44.22
CA GLU A 11 -11.00 23.39 -42.78
C GLU A 11 -12.27 22.86 -42.11
N ALA A 12 -12.41 21.53 -42.12
CA ALA A 12 -13.33 20.87 -41.22
C ALA A 12 -12.79 21.12 -39.81
N ASP A 13 -13.21 22.22 -39.18
CA ASP A 13 -12.95 22.52 -37.78
C ASP A 13 -13.31 21.26 -36.98
N ASP A 14 -12.28 20.51 -36.59
CA ASP A 14 -12.39 19.41 -35.65
C ASP A 14 -12.67 20.05 -34.29
N GLU A 15 -13.92 20.48 -34.10
CA GLU A 15 -14.38 21.16 -32.89
C GLU A 15 -14.42 20.09 -31.77
N TRP A 16 -13.30 19.97 -31.06
CA TRP A 16 -13.17 19.12 -29.89
C TRP A 16 -13.83 19.81 -28.70
N GLU A 17 -14.80 19.15 -28.06
CA GLU A 17 -15.37 19.63 -26.80
C GLU A 17 -14.64 19.00 -25.61
N LEU A 18 -14.41 19.83 -24.59
CA LEU A 18 -13.81 19.39 -23.33
C LEU A 18 -14.92 18.76 -22.48
N CYS A 19 -14.79 17.47 -22.19
CA CYS A 19 -15.73 16.74 -21.34
C CYS A 19 -15.06 16.41 -20.01
N ASN A 20 -15.78 16.68 -18.92
CA ASN A 20 -15.37 16.29 -17.58
C ASN A 20 -16.22 15.10 -17.16
N ASP A 21 -15.61 13.92 -17.13
CA ASP A 21 -16.20 12.71 -16.58
C ASP A 21 -15.48 12.36 -15.27
N ASP A 22 -16.19 12.51 -14.15
CA ASP A 22 -15.74 12.09 -12.82
C ASP A 22 -14.37 12.69 -12.38
N GLY A 23 -14.08 13.92 -12.79
CA GLY A 23 -12.82 14.62 -12.49
C GLY A 23 -11.70 14.36 -13.49
N PHE A 24 -11.95 13.52 -14.50
CA PHE A 24 -11.07 13.31 -15.63
C PHE A 24 -11.56 14.15 -16.81
N ILE A 25 -10.69 15.05 -17.28
CA ILE A 25 -10.99 15.95 -18.39
C ILE A 25 -10.38 15.38 -19.67
N TYR A 26 -11.22 15.07 -20.65
CA TYR A 26 -10.79 14.60 -21.97
C TYR A 26 -11.45 15.40 -23.10
N LYS A 27 -10.80 15.40 -24.26
CA LYS A 27 -11.33 15.97 -25.50
C LYS A 27 -12.14 14.90 -26.22
N ARG A 28 -13.38 15.19 -26.60
CA ARG A 28 -14.15 14.33 -27.52
C ARG A 28 -14.60 15.11 -28.75
N LYS A 29 -14.68 14.44 -29.90
CA LYS A 29 -15.05 15.06 -31.17
C LYS A 29 -16.54 15.38 -31.15
N LYS A 30 -16.91 16.65 -31.36
CA LYS A 30 -18.31 17.08 -31.43
C LYS A 30 -18.99 16.40 -32.63
N ARG A 31 -20.09 15.69 -32.39
CA ARG A 31 -20.91 15.10 -33.48
C ARG A 31 -21.56 16.23 -34.26
N ARG A 32 -21.02 16.56 -35.44
CA ARG A 32 -21.68 17.48 -36.38
C ARG A 32 -22.95 16.79 -36.90
N LEU A 33 -24.12 17.22 -36.43
CA LEU A 33 -25.36 17.11 -37.20
C LEU A 33 -25.24 18.16 -38.31
N ASP A 34 -24.53 17.83 -39.38
CA ASP A 34 -24.44 18.69 -40.56
C ASP A 34 -25.74 18.51 -41.38
N PRO A 35 -26.58 19.54 -41.54
CA PRO A 35 -27.80 19.43 -42.33
C PRO A 35 -27.52 19.21 -43.82
N SER A 36 -26.30 19.49 -44.29
CA SER A 36 -25.94 19.47 -45.71
C SER A 36 -25.44 18.09 -46.19
N ALA A 37 -24.77 17.31 -45.33
CA ALA A 37 -24.21 16.00 -45.68
C ALA A 37 -25.23 14.85 -45.67
N ALA A 38 -26.43 15.06 -45.11
CA ALA A 38 -27.50 14.07 -45.07
C ALA A 38 -28.17 13.81 -46.43
N ALA A 39 -27.87 14.60 -47.46
CA ALA A 39 -28.52 14.53 -48.77
C ALA A 39 -27.94 13.48 -49.74
N ALA A 40 -26.77 12.87 -49.46
CA ALA A 40 -26.04 12.11 -50.47
C ALA A 40 -25.91 10.58 -50.26
N ALA A 41 -26.39 10.00 -49.15
CA ALA A 41 -26.46 8.53 -49.00
C ALA A 41 -27.49 8.11 -47.93
N PRO A 42 -28.23 7.00 -48.11
CA PRO A 42 -29.14 6.49 -47.09
C PRO A 42 -28.32 5.76 -46.01
N ALA A 43 -27.68 6.53 -45.12
CA ALA A 43 -27.13 5.98 -43.90
C ALA A 43 -28.28 5.55 -42.98
N PRO A 44 -28.17 4.40 -42.26
CA PRO A 44 -29.15 4.03 -41.25
C PRO A 44 -29.29 5.19 -40.24
N PRO A 45 -30.53 5.48 -39.77
CA PRO A 45 -30.76 6.57 -38.86
C PRO A 45 -29.85 6.41 -37.63
N PRO A 46 -29.18 7.49 -37.18
CA PRO A 46 -28.35 7.42 -36.00
C PRO A 46 -29.19 6.90 -34.83
N PRO A 47 -28.62 6.05 -33.95
CA PRO A 47 -29.34 5.59 -32.78
C PRO A 47 -29.86 6.80 -31.99
N PRO A 48 -31.10 6.74 -31.49
CA PRO A 48 -31.67 7.84 -30.74
C PRO A 48 -30.75 8.19 -29.57
N PRO A 49 -30.57 9.48 -29.26
CA PRO A 49 -29.79 9.89 -28.10
C PRO A 49 -30.39 9.21 -26.86
N PRO A 50 -29.55 8.66 -25.96
CA PRO A 50 -30.06 8.07 -24.74
C PRO A 50 -30.88 9.08 -23.94
N ASP A 51 -31.91 8.62 -23.24
CA ASP A 51 -32.75 9.48 -22.40
C ASP A 51 -31.87 10.22 -21.36
N PRO A 52 -31.82 11.56 -21.38
CA PRO A 52 -31.01 12.34 -20.45
C PRO A 52 -31.27 12.00 -18.98
N LEU A 53 -32.50 11.59 -18.63
CA LEU A 53 -32.86 11.19 -17.26
C LEU A 53 -32.29 9.81 -16.90
N ALA A 54 -32.25 8.89 -17.86
CA ALA A 54 -31.64 7.57 -17.68
C ALA A 54 -30.12 7.68 -17.52
N GLU A 55 -29.46 8.51 -18.32
CA GLU A 55 -28.03 8.78 -18.19
C GLU A 55 -27.68 9.38 -16.83
N GLU A 56 -28.47 10.35 -16.35
CA GLU A 56 -28.29 10.97 -15.04
C GLU A 56 -28.49 9.96 -13.90
N ARG A 57 -29.46 9.06 -14.01
CA ARG A 57 -29.66 7.97 -13.04
C ARG A 57 -28.46 7.03 -13.00
N HIS A 58 -27.96 6.60 -14.15
CA HIS A 58 -26.78 5.75 -14.23
C HIS A 58 -25.53 6.46 -13.67
N ARG A 59 -25.39 7.76 -13.92
CA ARG A 59 -24.31 8.59 -13.36
C ARG A 59 -24.35 8.62 -11.84
N ARG A 60 -25.54 8.88 -11.26
CA ARG A 60 -25.73 8.85 -9.79
C ARG A 60 -25.45 7.47 -9.20
N GLU A 61 -25.85 6.40 -9.89
CA GLU A 61 -25.61 5.04 -9.43
C GLU A 61 -24.12 4.69 -9.43
N ARG A 62 -23.38 5.04 -10.49
CA ARG A 62 -21.92 4.87 -10.55
C ARG A 62 -21.22 5.63 -9.42
N ARG A 63 -21.59 6.90 -9.21
CA ARG A 63 -21.07 7.72 -8.09
C ARG A 63 -21.33 7.06 -6.75
N ARG A 64 -22.57 6.60 -6.51
CA ARG A 64 -22.93 5.92 -5.26
C ARG A 64 -22.11 4.66 -5.04
N LYS A 65 -21.95 3.83 -6.07
CA LYS A 65 -21.14 2.59 -6.02
C LYS A 65 -19.67 2.88 -5.71
N ALA A 66 -19.07 3.87 -6.39
CA ALA A 66 -17.68 4.27 -6.16
C ALA A 66 -17.46 4.78 -4.72
N LEU A 67 -18.33 5.65 -4.23
CA LEU A 67 -18.26 6.18 -2.87
C LEU A 67 -18.45 5.08 -1.81
N LEU A 68 -19.38 4.14 -2.03
CA LEU A 68 -19.57 3.00 -1.13
C LEU A 68 -18.34 2.09 -1.10
N LYS A 69 -17.71 1.83 -2.25
CA LYS A 69 -16.47 1.06 -2.34
C LYS A 69 -15.34 1.74 -1.57
N ILE A 70 -15.15 3.04 -1.75
CA ILE A 70 -14.14 3.82 -1.03
C ILE A 70 -14.41 3.80 0.49
N LYS A 71 -15.66 4.03 0.90
CA LYS A 71 -16.08 3.96 2.30
C LYS A 71 -15.82 2.57 2.91
N GLY A 72 -16.08 1.49 2.17
CA GLY A 72 -15.78 0.12 2.59
C GLY A 72 -14.28 -0.06 2.84
N ARG A 73 -13.44 0.30 1.86
CA ARG A 73 -11.97 0.21 1.99
C ARG A 73 -11.44 0.97 3.20
N TYR A 74 -11.87 2.22 3.40
CA TYR A 74 -11.41 3.00 4.55
C TYR A 74 -11.88 2.43 5.89
N ARG A 75 -13.08 1.82 5.96
CA ARG A 75 -13.54 1.16 7.18
C ARG A 75 -12.69 -0.05 7.53
N GLU A 76 -12.39 -0.89 6.55
CA GLU A 76 -11.50 -2.04 6.76
C GLU A 76 -10.09 -1.60 7.17
N GLU A 77 -9.59 -0.53 6.55
CA GLU A 77 -8.29 0.02 6.88
C GLU A 77 -8.25 0.59 8.30
N LEU A 78 -9.25 1.37 8.70
CA LEU A 78 -9.39 1.86 10.08
C LEU A 78 -9.42 0.72 11.08
N ALA A 79 -10.19 -0.35 10.82
CA ALA A 79 -10.25 -1.51 11.70
C ALA A 79 -8.87 -2.19 11.86
N ARG A 80 -8.09 -2.29 10.78
CA ARG A 80 -6.71 -2.81 10.84
C ARG A 80 -5.81 -1.89 11.66
N TRP A 81 -5.89 -0.57 11.47
CA TRP A 81 -5.11 0.40 12.23
C TRP A 81 -5.45 0.37 13.73
N GLU A 82 -6.73 0.26 14.08
CA GLU A 82 -7.19 0.11 15.46
C GLU A 82 -6.62 -1.16 16.10
N HIS A 83 -6.71 -2.29 15.40
CA HIS A 83 -6.17 -3.57 15.89
C HIS A 83 -4.65 -3.54 16.10
N LEU A 84 -3.91 -2.95 15.15
CA LEU A 84 -2.47 -2.80 15.29
C LEU A 84 -2.12 -1.87 16.46
N SER A 85 -2.84 -0.74 16.59
CA SER A 85 -2.64 0.21 17.69
C SER A 85 -2.90 -0.43 19.05
N SER A 86 -3.97 -1.24 19.19
CA SER A 86 -4.26 -1.95 20.43
C SER A 86 -3.19 -2.98 20.77
N THR A 87 -2.71 -3.72 19.76
CA THR A 87 -1.66 -4.73 19.95
C THR A 87 -0.34 -4.10 20.38
N CYS A 88 0.08 -3.01 19.73
CA CYS A 88 1.27 -2.27 20.11
C CYS A 88 1.19 -1.71 21.54
N ARG A 89 0.02 -1.19 21.94
CA ARG A 89 -0.19 -0.73 23.33
C ARG A 89 -0.10 -1.87 24.34
N ALA A 90 -0.77 -2.99 24.07
CA ALA A 90 -0.70 -4.17 24.95
C ALA A 90 0.73 -4.71 25.09
N MET A 91 1.50 -4.75 24.00
CA MET A 91 2.92 -5.12 24.04
C MET A 91 3.74 -4.14 24.88
N GLN A 92 3.49 -2.83 24.74
CA GLN A 92 4.19 -1.81 25.51
C GLN A 92 3.86 -1.91 27.01
N GLU A 93 2.59 -2.15 27.36
CA GLU A 93 2.16 -2.36 28.74
C GLU A 93 2.83 -3.60 29.34
N LYS A 94 2.78 -4.74 28.63
CA LYS A 94 3.47 -5.95 29.06
C LYS A 94 4.99 -5.76 29.23
N ALA A 95 5.62 -5.00 28.34
CA ALA A 95 7.04 -4.68 28.46
C ALA A 95 7.34 -3.85 29.71
N ARG A 96 6.49 -2.88 30.05
CA ARG A 96 6.61 -2.09 31.28
C ARG A 96 6.40 -2.93 32.54
N GLU A 97 5.41 -3.83 32.52
CA GLU A 97 5.15 -4.75 33.62
C GLU A 97 6.37 -5.65 33.90
N LEU A 98 6.94 -6.24 32.85
CA LEU A 98 8.15 -7.05 32.97
C LEU A 98 9.36 -6.25 33.47
N GLN A 99 9.50 -4.98 33.09
CA GLN A 99 10.55 -4.10 33.60
C GLN A 99 10.37 -3.86 35.11
N LEU A 100 9.14 -3.55 35.54
CA LEU A 100 8.83 -3.32 36.95
C LEU A 100 9.02 -4.59 37.80
N GLU A 101 8.64 -5.76 37.28
CA GLU A 101 8.89 -7.04 37.93
C GLU A 101 10.39 -7.30 38.11
N ARG A 102 11.19 -7.07 37.06
CA ARG A 102 12.66 -7.21 37.15
C ARG A 102 13.27 -6.25 38.17
N GLU A 103 12.78 -5.01 38.25
CA GLU A 103 13.25 -4.03 39.25
C GLU A 103 12.90 -4.51 40.67
N ARG A 104 11.67 -4.97 40.90
CA ARG A 104 11.25 -5.54 42.19
C ARG A 104 12.05 -6.78 42.57
N GLU A 105 12.35 -7.65 41.61
CA GLU A 105 13.20 -8.82 41.84
C GLU A 105 14.62 -8.42 42.21
N LYS A 106 15.20 -7.42 41.54
CA LYS A 106 16.51 -6.87 41.89
C LYS A 106 16.53 -6.28 43.29
N GLU A 107 15.50 -5.52 43.67
CA GLU A 107 15.37 -4.97 45.02
C GLU A 107 15.26 -6.07 46.08
N ARG A 108 14.46 -7.12 45.83
CA ARG A 108 14.34 -8.28 46.72
C ARG A 108 15.65 -9.06 46.81
N ALA A 109 16.35 -9.27 45.70
CA ALA A 109 17.64 -9.93 45.68
C ALA A 109 18.70 -9.12 46.44
N ALA A 110 18.75 -7.80 46.27
CA ALA A 110 19.65 -6.91 47.01
C ALA A 110 19.35 -6.92 48.52
N ALA A 111 18.08 -6.96 48.92
CA ALA A 111 17.68 -7.10 50.32
C ALA A 111 18.05 -8.47 50.90
N ALA A 112 17.93 -9.55 50.13
CA ALA A 112 18.32 -10.91 50.54
C ALA A 112 19.85 -11.09 50.61
N ALA A 113 20.61 -10.53 49.66
CA ALA A 113 22.08 -10.53 49.67
C ALA A 113 22.63 -9.78 50.89
N SER A 114 21.97 -8.69 51.30
CA SER A 114 22.28 -7.97 52.55
C SER A 114 22.07 -8.82 53.82
N SER A 115 21.34 -9.94 53.72
CA SER A 115 21.05 -10.87 54.83
C SER A 115 21.88 -12.17 54.78
N SER A 116 22.54 -12.50 53.66
CA SER A 116 23.14 -13.82 53.42
C SER A 116 24.44 -13.72 52.60
N GLY A 117 25.45 -13.02 53.14
CA GLY A 117 26.72 -12.75 52.45
C GLY A 117 27.63 -13.96 52.13
N SER A 118 27.14 -15.20 52.17
CA SER A 118 27.95 -16.40 51.91
C SER A 118 27.45 -17.31 50.77
N ALA A 119 26.18 -17.19 50.34
CA ALA A 119 25.62 -18.03 49.26
C ALA A 119 25.61 -17.32 47.89
N ASP A 120 25.85 -16.01 47.88
CA ASP A 120 25.75 -15.13 46.71
C ASP A 120 26.92 -15.33 45.74
N GLU A 121 28.14 -15.54 46.27
CA GLU A 121 29.37 -15.74 45.48
C GLU A 121 29.33 -17.00 44.59
N GLU A 122 28.68 -18.08 45.04
CA GLU A 122 28.62 -19.34 44.28
C GLU A 122 27.56 -19.27 43.16
N LEU A 123 26.44 -18.59 43.41
CA LEU A 123 25.40 -18.35 42.41
C LEU A 123 25.83 -17.31 41.37
N ASP A 124 26.56 -16.27 41.77
CA ASP A 124 27.03 -15.23 40.86
C ASP A 124 28.14 -15.76 39.93
N ARG A 125 29.00 -16.65 40.44
CA ARG A 125 29.97 -17.37 39.62
C ARG A 125 29.28 -18.28 38.59
N GLN A 126 28.26 -19.04 38.99
CA GLN A 126 27.48 -19.85 38.03
C GLN A 126 26.77 -18.97 37.01
N ARG A 127 26.13 -17.88 37.42
CA ARG A 127 25.41 -16.96 36.51
C ARG A 127 26.34 -16.30 35.50
N SER A 128 27.56 -15.95 35.92
CA SER A 128 28.62 -15.42 35.06
C SER A 128 29.12 -16.46 34.05
N GLU A 129 29.32 -17.71 34.48
CA GLU A 129 29.66 -18.83 33.58
C GLU A 129 28.55 -19.11 32.57
N PHE A 130 27.29 -19.15 33.00
CA PHE A 130 26.13 -19.31 32.11
C PHE A 130 26.03 -18.14 31.11
N GLY A 131 26.22 -16.90 31.56
CA GLY A 131 26.25 -15.72 30.68
C GLY A 131 27.31 -15.84 29.60
N SER A 132 28.54 -16.21 29.97
CA SER A 132 29.63 -16.42 29.02
C SER A 132 29.35 -17.54 28.02
N THR A 133 28.68 -18.63 28.44
CA THR A 133 28.27 -19.68 27.50
C THR A 133 27.19 -19.23 26.52
N ILE A 134 26.22 -18.44 26.98
CA ILE A 134 25.16 -17.89 26.13
C ILE A 134 25.76 -16.92 25.11
N ASP A 135 26.66 -16.04 25.53
CA ASP A 135 27.33 -15.09 24.63
C ASP A 135 28.14 -15.82 23.55
N LYS A 136 28.82 -16.91 23.89
CA LYS A 136 29.53 -17.76 22.91
C LYS A 136 28.58 -18.44 21.92
N LEU A 137 27.45 -18.95 22.40
CA LEU A 137 26.44 -19.59 21.54
C LEU A 137 25.79 -18.56 20.59
N LEU A 138 25.55 -17.35 21.08
CA LEU A 138 25.04 -16.25 20.27
C LEU A 138 26.04 -15.87 19.17
N LEU A 139 27.32 -15.69 19.52
CA LEU A 139 28.39 -15.40 18.57
C LEU A 139 28.50 -16.48 17.48
N GLN A 140 28.34 -17.74 17.87
CA GLN A 140 28.35 -18.87 16.95
C GLN A 140 27.13 -18.85 16.02
N ALA A 141 25.95 -18.54 16.53
CA ALA A 141 24.73 -18.42 15.73
C ALA A 141 24.83 -17.28 14.70
N GLU A 142 25.35 -16.12 15.10
CA GLU A 142 25.59 -14.98 14.20
C GLU A 142 26.60 -15.33 13.09
N ALA A 143 27.67 -16.05 13.42
CA ALA A 143 28.63 -16.51 12.43
C ALA A 143 28.02 -17.53 11.45
N GLN A 144 27.14 -18.41 11.93
CA GLN A 144 26.42 -19.36 11.07
C GLN A 144 25.40 -18.66 10.16
N GLU A 145 24.72 -17.63 10.65
CA GLU A 145 23.81 -16.81 9.83
C GLU A 145 24.55 -16.14 8.67
N ALA A 146 25.73 -15.57 8.92
CA ALA A 146 26.55 -14.98 7.86
C ALA A 146 26.90 -16.01 6.77
N LEU A 147 27.31 -17.22 7.15
CA LEU A 147 27.61 -18.30 6.20
C LEU A 147 26.39 -18.74 5.40
N ILE A 148 25.23 -18.88 6.04
CA ILE A 148 23.98 -19.24 5.35
C ILE A 148 23.61 -18.17 4.33
N ASN A 149 23.74 -16.90 4.70
CA ASN A 149 23.46 -15.79 3.80
C ASN A 149 24.42 -15.78 2.60
N ASP A 150 25.71 -16.00 2.82
CA ASP A 150 26.71 -16.09 1.74
C ASP A 150 26.41 -17.26 0.78
N VAL A 151 26.02 -18.42 1.31
CA VAL A 151 25.62 -19.58 0.49
C VAL A 151 24.33 -19.30 -0.27
N SER A 152 23.35 -18.64 0.35
CA SER A 152 22.10 -18.23 -0.33
C SER A 152 22.39 -17.32 -1.52
N ILE A 153 23.25 -16.30 -1.33
CA ILE A 153 23.66 -15.41 -2.42
C ILE A 153 24.33 -16.20 -3.55
N LEU A 154 25.19 -17.18 -3.21
CA LEU A 154 25.84 -18.01 -4.22
C LEU A 154 24.85 -18.89 -4.98
N CYS A 155 23.83 -19.43 -4.30
CA CYS A 155 22.74 -20.17 -4.93
C CYS A 155 21.92 -19.27 -5.87
N ASP A 156 21.55 -18.06 -5.43
CA ASP A 156 20.82 -17.09 -6.27
C ASP A 156 21.60 -16.74 -7.54
N VAL A 157 22.92 -16.53 -7.41
CA VAL A 157 23.80 -16.29 -8.56
C VAL A 157 23.86 -17.51 -9.48
N ALA A 158 24.01 -18.71 -8.94
CA ALA A 158 24.03 -19.94 -9.74
C ALA A 158 22.71 -20.17 -10.49
N GLU A 159 21.56 -19.93 -9.84
CA GLU A 159 20.24 -20.00 -10.47
C GLU A 159 20.09 -18.95 -11.58
N SER A 160 20.60 -17.73 -11.37
CA SER A 160 20.55 -16.66 -12.39
C SER A 160 21.38 -16.97 -13.65
N LEU A 161 22.41 -17.80 -13.54
CA LEU A 161 23.27 -18.22 -14.66
C LEU A 161 22.77 -19.51 -15.35
N ALA A 162 21.84 -20.22 -14.73
CA ALA A 162 21.26 -21.46 -15.25
C ALA A 162 20.01 -21.25 -16.14
N ILE A 163 19.63 -19.99 -16.36
CA ILE A 163 18.56 -19.53 -17.28
C ILE A 163 19.21 -18.92 -18.52
#